data_AF-A0AAT9HDJ0-F1
#
_entry.id   AF-A0AAT9HDJ0-F1
#
_cell.length_a   1.000
_cell.length_b   1.000
_cell.length_c   1.000
_cell.angle_alpha   90.00
_cell.angle_beta   90.00
_cell.angle_gamma   90.00
#
_symmetry.space_group_name_H-M   'P 1'
#
loop_
_entity.id
_entity.type
_entity.pdbx_description
1 polymer ?
#
loop_
_entity_poly.entity_id
_entity_poly.type
_entity_poly.pdbx_seq_one_letter_code
_entity_poly.pdbx_strand_id
1 'polypeptide(L)'
;MIKAFNGTYAQDILDRHRPAGDPGRQALPVAGDDEAAKRKVRALIDELGFDTVDAGGIDDSWRQQPDTPVYGLRAGAEAVTKALTEASRERKPEFRG
;
A
#
# COMPACT_ATOMS: atom_id res chain seq x y z
N MET A 1 3.52 -10.46 -11.81
CA MET A 1 2.70 -9.23 -11.79
C MET A 1 3.01 -8.45 -10.51
N ILE A 2 2.98 -7.12 -10.54
CA ILE A 2 3.16 -6.26 -9.35
C ILE A 2 1.89 -5.44 -9.12
N LYS A 3 1.43 -5.32 -7.86
CA LYS A 3 0.31 -4.48 -7.45
C LYS A 3 0.79 -3.38 -6.51
N ALA A 4 0.48 -2.13 -6.86
CA ALA A 4 0.72 -0.93 -6.06
C ALA A 4 -0.33 0.14 -6.41
N PHE A 5 -0.37 1.25 -5.66
CA PHE A 5 -1.23 2.43 -5.88
C PHE A 5 -2.75 2.22 -5.84
N ASN A 6 -3.25 0.99 -5.76
CA ASN A 6 -4.67 0.72 -5.92
C ASN A 6 -5.56 1.31 -4.81
N GLY A 7 -4.97 1.65 -3.64
CA GLY A 7 -5.65 2.37 -2.56
C GLY A 7 -5.20 3.82 -2.41
N THR A 8 -4.38 4.34 -3.33
CA THR A 8 -3.83 5.70 -3.27
C THR A 8 -4.69 6.63 -4.11
N TYR A 9 -5.09 7.77 -3.55
CA TYR A 9 -5.81 8.78 -4.32
C TYR A 9 -4.85 9.51 -5.28
N ALA A 10 -5.28 9.73 -6.52
CA ALA A 10 -4.46 10.43 -7.52
C ALA A 10 -3.98 11.82 -7.04
N GLN A 11 -4.84 12.56 -6.32
CA GLN A 11 -4.48 13.86 -5.75
C GLN A 11 -3.36 13.75 -4.70
N ASP A 12 -3.31 12.65 -3.95
CA ASP A 12 -2.26 12.46 -2.94
C ASP A 12 -0.88 12.28 -3.60
N ILE A 13 -0.82 11.65 -4.78
CA ILE A 13 0.43 11.51 -5.56
C ILE A 13 1.00 12.89 -5.92
N LEU A 14 0.13 13.85 -6.25
CA LEU A 14 0.52 15.21 -6.61
C LEU A 14 0.92 16.04 -5.37
N ASP A 15 0.12 15.98 -4.31
CA ASP A 15 0.19 16.97 -3.22
C ASP A 15 0.94 16.49 -1.98
N ARG A 16 1.17 15.18 -1.83
CA ARG A 16 1.69 14.59 -0.58
C ARG A 16 3.06 13.93 -0.72
N HIS A 17 3.73 14.11 -1.85
CA HIS A 17 5.12 13.71 -1.99
C HIS A 17 5.99 14.42 -0.93
N ARG A 18 6.92 13.69 -0.32
CA ARG A 18 7.83 14.21 0.70
C ARG A 18 9.25 13.67 0.49
N PRO A 19 10.30 14.41 0.87
CA PRO A 19 11.67 13.92 0.80
C PRO A 19 11.86 12.69 1.70
N ALA A 20 12.83 11.85 1.35
CA ALA A 20 13.18 10.67 2.14
C ALA A 20 13.53 11.04 3.59
N GLY A 21 12.99 10.29 4.54
CA GLY A 21 13.17 10.52 5.97
C GLY A 21 12.23 11.55 6.61
N ASP A 22 11.38 12.24 5.83
CA ASP A 22 10.33 13.10 6.40
C ASP A 22 9.32 12.22 7.17
N PRO A 23 9.03 12.51 8.47
CA PRO A 23 8.12 11.69 9.28
C PRO A 23 6.66 11.73 8.78
N GLY A 24 6.32 12.67 7.90
CA GLY A 24 5.03 12.77 7.23
C GLY A 24 4.92 11.99 5.92
N ARG A 25 5.95 11.23 5.51
CA ARG A 25 5.88 10.34 4.34
C ARG A 25 4.80 9.29 4.53
N GLN A 26 3.97 9.14 3.51
CA GLN A 26 2.98 8.07 3.45
C GLN A 26 3.62 6.82 2.83
N ALA A 27 3.22 5.64 3.30
CA ALA A 27 3.71 4.39 2.78
C ALA A 27 2.67 3.69 1.88
N LEU A 28 3.13 3.13 0.76
CA LEU A 28 2.29 2.37 -0.15
C LEU A 28 2.62 0.88 -0.08
N PRO A 29 1.62 -0.01 0.02
CA PRO A 29 1.83 -1.45 -0.05
C PRO A 29 2.15 -1.88 -1.49
N VAL A 30 3.15 -2.75 -1.63
CA VAL A 30 3.58 -3.33 -2.91
C VAL A 30 3.60 -4.85 -2.78
N ALA A 31 2.86 -5.55 -3.64
CA ALA A 31 2.76 -7.00 -3.65
C ALA A 31 3.15 -7.58 -5.03
N GLY A 32 3.76 -8.76 -5.03
CA GLY A 32 4.08 -9.54 -6.24
C GLY A 32 5.22 -10.53 -6.04
N ASP A 33 5.34 -11.51 -6.92
CA ASP A 33 6.26 -12.65 -6.71
C ASP A 33 7.63 -12.46 -7.37
N ASP A 34 7.74 -11.56 -8.36
CA ASP A 34 9.02 -11.20 -8.98
C ASP A 34 9.72 -10.15 -8.12
N GLU A 35 10.69 -10.61 -7.33
CA GLU A 35 11.48 -9.77 -6.43
C GLU A 35 12.27 -8.66 -7.15
N ALA A 36 12.74 -8.90 -8.37
CA ALA A 36 13.46 -7.89 -9.14
C ALA A 36 12.51 -6.78 -9.63
N ALA A 37 11.34 -7.16 -10.11
CA ALA A 37 10.30 -6.21 -10.51
C ALA A 37 9.75 -5.46 -9.28
N LYS A 38 9.52 -6.14 -8.16
CA LYS A 38 9.04 -5.51 -6.91
C LYS A 38 10.02 -4.45 -6.40
N ARG A 39 11.32 -4.75 -6.39
CA ARG A 39 12.36 -3.78 -6.02
C ARG A 39 12.34 -2.53 -6.91
N LYS A 40 12.19 -2.69 -8.23
CA LYS A 40 12.10 -1.56 -9.17
C LYS A 40 10.88 -0.68 -8.88
N VAL A 41 9.72 -1.28 -8.66
CA VAL A 41 8.49 -0.52 -8.33
C VAL A 41 8.64 0.20 -6.98
N ARG A 42 9.25 -0.46 -5.99
CA ARG A 42 9.48 0.17 -4.67
C ARG A 42 10.45 1.35 -4.75
N ALA A 43 11.51 1.24 -5.54
CA ALA A 43 12.44 2.34 -5.79
C ALA A 43 11.75 3.52 -6.51
N LEU A 44 10.92 3.24 -7.51
CA LEU A 44 10.13 4.28 -8.18
C LEU A 44 9.20 5.02 -7.19
N ILE A 45 8.52 4.30 -6.30
CA ILE A 45 7.65 4.93 -5.28
C ILE A 45 8.46 5.81 -4.32
N ASP A 46 9.65 5.37 -3.92
CA ASP A 46 10.57 6.16 -3.11
C ASP A 46 11.00 7.46 -3.81
N GLU A 47 11.36 7.39 -5.10
CA GLU A 47 11.68 8.55 -5.94
C GLU A 47 10.50 9.51 -6.09
N LEU A 48 9.27 8.98 -6.11
CA LEU A 48 8.03 9.78 -6.16
C LEU A 48 7.69 10.45 -4.82
N GLY A 49 8.45 10.19 -3.75
CA GLY A 49 8.28 10.87 -2.48
C GLY A 49 7.46 10.11 -1.44
N PHE A 50 7.35 8.79 -1.56
CA PHE A 50 6.56 7.94 -0.68
C PHE A 50 7.36 6.75 -0.17
N ASP A 51 7.08 6.30 1.04
CA ASP A 51 7.65 5.05 1.55
C ASP A 51 6.92 3.83 0.97
N THR A 52 7.47 2.64 1.19
CA THR A 52 6.85 1.39 0.74
C THR A 52 6.85 0.33 1.81
N VAL A 53 5.81 -0.50 1.80
CA VAL A 53 5.71 -1.73 2.60
C VAL A 53 5.61 -2.91 1.64
N ASP A 54 6.46 -3.92 1.81
CA ASP A 54 6.31 -5.19 1.08
C ASP A 54 5.10 -5.93 1.64
N ALA A 55 4.08 -6.12 0.81
CA ALA A 55 2.82 -6.75 1.17
C ALA A 55 2.78 -8.25 0.78
N GLY A 56 3.93 -8.84 0.41
CA GLY A 56 4.07 -10.25 0.10
C GLY A 56 3.85 -10.58 -1.38
N GLY A 57 3.38 -11.80 -1.63
CA GLY A 57 3.14 -12.31 -2.98
C GLY A 57 1.87 -11.73 -3.60
N ILE A 58 1.63 -12.01 -4.89
CA ILE A 58 0.43 -11.50 -5.55
C ILE A 58 -0.86 -12.10 -4.96
N ASP A 59 -0.77 -13.33 -4.45
CA ASP A 59 -1.87 -14.02 -3.77
C ASP A 59 -2.24 -13.40 -2.42
N ASP A 60 -1.35 -12.60 -1.82
CA ASP A 60 -1.62 -11.83 -0.59
C ASP A 60 -2.18 -10.43 -0.88
N SER A 61 -2.15 -9.99 -2.14
CA SER A 61 -2.50 -8.63 -2.55
C SER A 61 -3.99 -8.25 -2.40
N TRP A 62 -4.83 -9.19 -1.96
CA TRP A 62 -6.20 -8.92 -1.54
C TRP A 62 -6.25 -8.06 -0.26
N ARG A 63 -5.21 -8.11 0.58
CA ARG A 63 -5.13 -7.32 1.83
C ARG A 63 -5.12 -5.81 1.60
N GLN A 64 -4.81 -5.37 0.37
CA GLN A 64 -4.78 -3.96 -0.02
C GLN A 64 -5.95 -3.50 -0.89
N GLN A 65 -7.02 -4.30 -1.07
CA GLN A 65 -8.16 -3.97 -1.93
C GLN A 65 -9.28 -3.22 -1.18
N PRO A 66 -10.34 -2.70 -1.85
CA PRO A 66 -11.49 -2.13 -1.17
C PRO A 66 -12.04 -3.06 -0.07
N ASP A 67 -12.59 -2.45 0.99
CA ASP A 67 -13.07 -3.14 2.20
C ASP A 67 -11.96 -3.79 3.08
N THR A 68 -10.71 -3.33 2.96
CA THR A 68 -9.64 -3.65 3.91
C THR A 68 -9.10 -2.42 4.64
N PRO A 69 -8.50 -2.57 5.84
CA PRO A 69 -8.08 -1.43 6.66
C PRO A 69 -7.06 -0.49 6.00
N VAL A 70 -6.24 -1.00 5.08
CA VAL A 70 -5.19 -0.21 4.41
C VAL A 70 -5.72 0.58 3.19
N TYR A 71 -6.91 0.28 2.69
CA TYR A 71 -7.44 0.90 1.48
C TYR A 71 -7.79 2.38 1.72
N GLY A 72 -7.12 3.30 1.04
CA GLY A 72 -7.26 4.74 1.26
C GLY A 72 -6.52 5.27 2.50
N LEU A 73 -5.74 4.44 3.19
CA LEU A 73 -5.04 4.82 4.41
C LEU A 73 -3.89 5.80 4.09
N ARG A 74 -3.93 6.96 4.73
CA ARG A 74 -2.93 8.02 4.64
C ARG A 74 -2.00 7.98 5.86
N ALA A 75 -1.09 7.02 5.91
CA ALA A 75 -0.22 6.82 7.08
C ALA A 75 1.19 6.34 6.68
N GLY A 76 2.12 6.40 7.63
CA GLY A 76 3.48 5.88 7.47
C GLY A 76 3.56 4.34 7.53
N ALA A 77 4.77 3.82 7.32
CA ALA A 77 5.01 2.38 7.12
C ALA A 77 4.50 1.48 8.26
N GLU A 78 4.65 1.90 9.52
CA GLU A 78 4.20 1.11 10.69
C GLU A 78 2.68 0.90 10.68
N ALA A 79 1.91 1.97 10.52
CA ALA A 79 0.46 1.91 10.47
C ALA A 79 -0.04 1.14 9.25
N VAL A 80 0.62 1.28 8.10
CA VAL A 80 0.31 0.51 6.89
C VAL A 80 0.57 -0.98 7.10
N THR A 81 1.68 -1.34 7.74
CA THR A 81 2.02 -2.74 8.08
C THR A 81 0.97 -3.35 9.02
N LYS A 82 0.57 -2.58 10.04
CA LYS A 82 -0.51 -2.97 10.95
C LYS A 82 -1.82 -3.21 10.19
N ALA A 83 -2.24 -2.26 9.35
CA ALA A 83 -3.48 -2.34 8.57
C ALA A 83 -3.51 -3.53 7.60
N LEU A 84 -2.37 -3.88 6.98
CA LEU A 84 -2.24 -5.09 6.14
C LEU A 84 -2.43 -6.39 6.95
N THR A 85 -1.97 -6.40 8.20
CA THR A 85 -2.06 -7.56 9.09
C THR A 85 -3.48 -7.76 9.61
N GLU A 86 -4.21 -6.67 9.85
CA GLU A 86 -5.60 -6.65 10.30
C GLU A 86 -6.62 -6.96 9.20
N ALA A 87 -6.20 -7.05 7.94
CA ALA A 87 -7.09 -7.40 6.83
C ALA A 87 -7.67 -8.81 7.01
N SER A 88 -8.99 -8.93 6.86
CA SER A 88 -9.72 -10.20 6.95
C SER A 88 -10.44 -10.50 5.64
N ARG A 89 -10.55 -11.78 5.30
CA ARG A 89 -11.37 -12.26 4.17
C ARG A 89 -12.86 -12.31 4.51
N GLU A 90 -13.21 -12.18 5.79
CA GLU A 90 -14.60 -12.15 6.22
C GLU A 90 -15.25 -10.84 5.79
N ARG A 91 -16.29 -10.92 4.94
CA ARG A 91 -17.10 -9.75 4.62
C ARG A 91 -17.89 -9.30 5.84
N LYS A 92 -17.72 -8.04 6.21
CA LYS A 92 -18.52 -7.39 7.24
C LYS A 92 -20.01 -7.47 6.86
N PRO A 93 -20.92 -7.57 7.84
CA PRO A 93 -22.36 -7.69 7.60
C PRO A 93 -22.92 -6.60 6.68
N GLU A 94 -22.35 -5.39 6.79
CA GLU A 94 -22.69 -4.19 6.02
C GLU A 94 -22.49 -4.34 4.51
N PHE A 95 -21.74 -5.36 4.05
CA PHE A 95 -21.47 -5.64 2.64
C PHE A 95 -21.95 -7.03 2.20
N ARG A 96 -22.85 -7.66 2.98
CA ARG A 96 -23.56 -8.87 2.57
C ARG A 96 -24.81 -8.46 1.78
N GLY A 97 -24.63 -8.23 0.48
CA GLY A 97 -25.72 -8.22 -0.50
C GLY A 97 -26.09 -9.64 -0.94
#